data_AF-J5QK30-F1
#
_entry.id   AF-J5QK30-F1
#
_cell.length_a   1.000
_cell.length_b   1.000
_cell.length_c   1.000
_cell.angle_alpha   90.00
_cell.angle_beta   90.00
_cell.angle_gamma   90.00
#
_symmetry.space_group_name_H-M   'P 1'
#
loop_
_entity.id
_entity.type
_entity.pdbx_description
1 polymer ?
#
loop_
_entity_poly.entity_id
_entity_poly.type
_entity_poly.pdbx_seq_one_letter_code
_entity_poly.pdbx_strand_id
1 'polypeptide(L)'
;MTIDTTPQVLDAVVLGAGVSGLYQLYQLREAGLKVRAFEAGGDVGGTWYWNRYPGARFDSEASIYQLFFSEDLYKGWSWSERFPGQPEVERWLQYVTDKLDLRKDISFNSRIESAVWDDDRQRWTIKTSDGQVLDAQYFISCGGMLSAPLTNVFEGMDDFKGQIEYTSLYPAEGVDVKGKRVGVIGVGATGIQVIQTIAPDCKELKVFARTPQYTLPMKNPKWGQADVDAYHSRFDEYKSRLPHTFSGFEYDWDPEKNWDSMSKEERDKHLQEVYDHGSLKMWLASTPDIFFKEDVSAYVSNFVADKMKARLQNDPHLLDVLVPSPDLYGFGTHRVPLERGYLETFLRPNVEAISVRKDRNPIKRFVENGIELQDGRVVELDTVILAIGFDAGSGCLSRVDVRGKGGRSLSEEWGRDIRTTIGLGKHGFPNLLMTAVPLAPSAALCNMTTCLAQQTEWITRLVKQMKEKGETVVEPSEEAENKWVEHHDSLVNATLFPKSDSWYMGSNVEGKQRRMLSYVGGVGTYRAKCEEEANANYPSFVRA
;
A
#
# COMPACT_ATOMS: atom_id res chain seq x y z
N MET A 1 -7.30 38.74 -16.71
CA MET A 1 -7.85 37.54 -17.36
C MET A 1 -9.11 37.17 -16.61
N THR A 2 -10.26 37.26 -17.25
CA THR A 2 -11.52 36.72 -16.70
C THR A 2 -11.38 35.22 -16.63
N ILE A 3 -11.38 34.67 -15.42
CA ILE A 3 -11.44 33.22 -15.21
C ILE A 3 -12.79 32.78 -15.78
N ASP A 4 -12.77 31.92 -16.79
CA ASP A 4 -13.98 31.28 -17.30
C ASP A 4 -14.55 30.43 -16.17
N THR A 5 -15.67 30.87 -15.61
CA THR A 5 -16.34 30.21 -14.47
C THR A 5 -17.26 29.08 -14.92
N THR A 6 -17.31 28.77 -16.22
CA THR A 6 -18.17 27.69 -16.74
C THR A 6 -17.59 26.34 -16.34
N PRO A 7 -18.30 25.51 -15.56
CA PRO A 7 -17.78 24.21 -15.13
C PRO A 7 -17.46 23.33 -16.33
N GLN A 8 -16.30 22.68 -16.31
CA GLN A 8 -15.97 21.70 -17.33
C GLN A 8 -16.84 20.45 -17.13
N VAL A 9 -17.75 20.18 -18.07
CA VAL A 9 -18.58 18.97 -18.06
C VAL A 9 -17.76 17.76 -18.51
N LEU A 10 -17.71 16.74 -17.67
CA LEU A 10 -16.99 15.49 -17.89
C LEU A 10 -17.92 14.29 -17.64
N ASP A 11 -17.62 13.16 -18.27
CA ASP A 11 -18.27 11.90 -17.91
C ASP A 11 -17.68 11.36 -16.61
N ALA A 12 -16.36 11.42 -16.45
CA ALA A 12 -15.68 10.92 -15.27
C ALA A 12 -14.49 11.78 -14.85
N VAL A 13 -14.27 11.86 -13.54
CA VAL A 13 -13.05 12.41 -12.93
C VAL A 13 -12.33 11.30 -12.17
N VAL A 14 -11.03 11.14 -12.42
CA VAL A 14 -10.16 10.18 -11.73
C VAL A 14 -9.25 10.91 -10.75
N LEU A 15 -9.27 10.51 -9.47
CA LEU A 15 -8.34 11.02 -8.45
C LEU A 15 -7.07 10.16 -8.42
N GLY A 16 -5.92 10.77 -8.75
CA GLY A 16 -4.59 10.17 -8.68
C GLY A 16 -4.08 9.59 -10.01
N ALA A 17 -2.78 9.70 -10.24
CA ALA A 17 -2.06 9.17 -11.41
C ALA A 17 -1.01 8.11 -11.03
N GLY A 18 -1.35 7.26 -10.06
CA GLY A 18 -0.64 6.01 -9.77
C GLY A 18 -1.09 4.85 -10.68
N VAL A 19 -0.69 3.62 -10.34
CA VAL A 19 -1.00 2.40 -11.13
C VAL A 19 -2.48 2.30 -11.53
N SER A 20 -3.41 2.35 -10.56
CA SER A 20 -4.84 2.27 -10.87
C SER A 20 -5.35 3.49 -11.60
N GLY A 21 -4.87 4.69 -11.26
CA GLY A 21 -5.32 5.93 -11.90
C GLY A 21 -4.99 5.96 -13.39
N LEU A 22 -3.77 5.58 -13.76
CA LEU A 22 -3.35 5.48 -15.16
C LEU A 22 -4.16 4.43 -15.91
N TYR A 23 -4.36 3.25 -15.31
CA TYR A 23 -5.11 2.19 -15.97
C TYR A 23 -6.60 2.52 -16.10
N GLN A 24 -7.21 3.10 -15.06
CA GLN A 24 -8.59 3.55 -15.07
C GLN A 24 -8.83 4.66 -16.10
N LEU A 25 -7.92 5.63 -16.19
CA LEU A 25 -7.97 6.69 -17.19
C LEU A 25 -7.95 6.12 -18.62
N TYR A 26 -6.99 5.21 -18.89
CA TYR A 26 -6.90 4.51 -20.16
C TYR A 26 -8.23 3.78 -20.48
N GLN A 27 -8.71 2.94 -19.56
CA GLN A 27 -9.91 2.14 -19.76
C GLN A 27 -11.17 2.95 -20.05
N LEU A 28 -11.36 4.09 -19.36
CA LEU A 28 -12.52 4.98 -19.58
C LEU A 28 -12.40 5.74 -20.90
N ARG A 29 -11.20 6.18 -21.27
CA ARG A 29 -10.96 6.84 -22.55
C ARG A 29 -11.24 5.89 -23.71
N GLU A 30 -10.78 4.64 -23.63
CA GLU A 30 -11.09 3.60 -24.62
C GLU A 30 -12.59 3.23 -24.65
N ALA A 31 -13.34 3.50 -23.57
CA ALA A 31 -14.80 3.41 -23.55
C ALA A 31 -15.51 4.61 -24.21
N GLY A 32 -14.75 5.55 -24.79
CA GLY A 32 -15.26 6.76 -25.43
C GLY A 32 -15.89 7.73 -24.43
N LEU A 33 -15.40 7.77 -23.20
CA LEU A 33 -15.82 8.73 -22.18
C LEU A 33 -14.91 9.96 -22.18
N LYS A 34 -15.50 11.12 -21.92
CA LYS A 34 -14.77 12.36 -21.66
C LYS A 34 -14.27 12.35 -20.21
N VAL A 35 -13.03 11.92 -20.01
CA VAL A 35 -12.42 11.70 -18.69
C VAL A 35 -11.21 12.61 -18.48
N ARG A 36 -10.97 13.00 -17.23
CA ARG A 36 -9.73 13.68 -16.81
C ARG A 36 -9.26 13.13 -15.46
N ALA A 37 -7.95 12.92 -15.33
CA ALA A 37 -7.33 12.56 -14.06
C ALA A 37 -6.66 13.78 -13.40
N PHE A 38 -6.60 13.79 -12.09
CA PHE A 38 -5.97 14.86 -11.29
C PHE A 38 -4.93 14.27 -10.35
N GLU A 39 -3.71 14.78 -10.41
CA GLU A 39 -2.56 14.35 -9.60
C GLU A 39 -2.00 15.55 -8.84
N ALA A 40 -1.77 15.36 -7.54
CA ALA A 40 -1.19 16.39 -6.69
C ALA A 40 0.32 16.55 -6.93
N GLY A 41 0.99 15.49 -7.40
CA GLY A 41 2.40 15.51 -7.80
C GLY A 41 2.61 16.21 -9.13
N GLY A 42 3.89 16.51 -9.41
CA GLY A 42 4.33 17.14 -10.65
C GLY A 42 4.49 16.18 -11.83
N ASP A 43 4.35 14.87 -11.60
CA ASP A 43 4.36 13.83 -12.64
C ASP A 43 3.54 12.61 -12.17
N VAL A 44 3.38 11.62 -13.06
CA VAL A 44 2.78 10.32 -12.78
C VAL A 44 3.64 9.50 -11.83
N GLY A 45 3.05 8.46 -11.25
CA GLY A 45 3.79 7.44 -10.50
C GLY A 45 3.16 7.09 -9.15
N GLY A 46 2.31 7.98 -8.60
CA GLY A 46 1.69 7.81 -7.30
C GLY A 46 2.76 7.55 -6.23
N THR A 47 2.69 6.39 -5.56
CA THR A 47 3.70 5.94 -4.58
C THR A 47 5.13 6.17 -5.06
N TRP A 48 5.42 5.88 -6.33
CA TRP A 48 6.78 5.93 -6.88
C TRP A 48 7.22 7.34 -7.26
N TYR A 49 6.32 8.31 -7.37
CA TYR A 49 6.68 9.72 -7.47
C TYR A 49 7.07 10.29 -6.10
N TRP A 50 6.31 9.93 -5.05
CA TRP A 50 6.44 10.53 -3.72
C TRP A 50 7.53 9.89 -2.84
N ASN A 51 7.77 8.59 -2.97
CA ASN A 51 8.67 7.83 -2.09
C ASN A 51 10.09 7.74 -2.66
N ARG A 52 10.77 8.89 -2.82
CA ARG A 52 12.12 9.00 -3.38
C ARG A 52 13.26 8.80 -2.36
N TYR A 53 12.96 8.21 -1.21
CA TYR A 53 13.96 7.96 -0.18
C TYR A 53 15.01 6.93 -0.62
N PRO A 54 16.26 7.00 -0.10
CA PRO A 54 17.30 6.05 -0.42
C PRO A 54 16.89 4.62 -0.08
N GLY A 55 16.94 3.73 -1.06
CA GLY A 55 16.63 2.31 -0.90
C GLY A 55 15.18 1.91 -1.23
N ALA A 56 14.30 2.87 -1.53
CA ALA A 56 12.92 2.62 -1.94
C ALA A 56 12.86 1.60 -3.10
N ARG A 57 12.08 0.53 -2.94
CA ARG A 57 12.08 -0.63 -3.86
C ARG A 57 10.80 -1.45 -3.77
N PHE A 58 10.50 -2.21 -4.82
CA PHE A 58 9.50 -3.27 -4.78
C PHE A 58 9.84 -4.37 -3.75
N ASP A 59 8.78 -4.98 -3.22
CA ASP A 59 8.82 -6.28 -2.56
C ASP A 59 8.08 -7.37 -3.36
N SER A 60 7.39 -7.00 -4.45
CA SER A 60 6.92 -7.90 -5.50
C SER A 60 7.96 -8.11 -6.60
N GLU A 61 8.05 -9.32 -7.14
CA GLU A 61 8.87 -9.58 -8.32
C GLU A 61 8.40 -8.73 -9.52
N ALA A 62 9.34 -8.07 -10.19
CA ALA A 62 9.03 -7.10 -11.25
C ALA A 62 8.38 -7.72 -12.49
N SER A 63 8.63 -9.01 -12.73
CA SER A 63 7.99 -9.79 -13.79
C SER A 63 6.46 -9.86 -13.62
N ILE A 64 5.95 -9.77 -12.38
CA ILE A 64 4.52 -9.84 -12.07
C ILE A 64 3.94 -8.50 -11.57
N TYR A 65 4.78 -7.52 -11.24
CA TYR A 65 4.34 -6.16 -10.93
C TYR A 65 4.16 -5.34 -12.23
N GLN A 66 3.23 -5.78 -13.09
CA GLN A 66 2.99 -5.24 -14.43
C GLN A 66 1.49 -5.16 -14.77
N LEU A 67 1.15 -4.52 -15.88
CA LEU A 67 -0.21 -4.49 -16.44
C LEU A 67 -0.32 -5.49 -17.61
N PHE A 68 -1.18 -6.49 -17.48
CA PHE A 68 -1.28 -7.63 -18.42
C PHE A 68 -2.33 -7.47 -19.52
N PHE A 69 -2.91 -6.28 -19.71
CA PHE A 69 -3.93 -6.04 -20.74
C PHE A 69 -3.33 -5.93 -22.16
N SER A 70 -2.03 -5.59 -22.28
CA SER A 70 -1.33 -5.42 -23.56
C SER A 70 0.02 -6.13 -23.50
N GLU A 71 0.22 -7.10 -24.41
CA GLU A 71 1.48 -7.83 -24.54
C GLU A 71 2.61 -6.91 -25.04
N ASP A 72 2.31 -6.05 -26.01
CA ASP A 72 3.27 -5.06 -26.52
C ASP A 72 3.76 -4.11 -25.42
N LEU A 73 2.86 -3.67 -24.53
CA LEU A 73 3.23 -2.81 -23.41
C LEU A 73 4.15 -3.57 -22.43
N TYR A 74 3.80 -4.80 -22.08
CA TYR A 74 4.56 -5.67 -21.19
C TYR A 74 5.95 -6.00 -21.72
N LYS A 75 6.05 -6.42 -22.99
CA LYS A 75 7.30 -6.80 -23.65
C LYS A 75 8.16 -5.59 -24.05
N GLY A 76 7.55 -4.42 -24.23
CA GLY A 76 8.27 -3.18 -24.54
C GLY A 76 9.04 -2.57 -23.36
N TRP A 77 8.91 -3.13 -22.14
CA TRP A 77 9.70 -2.76 -20.97
C TRP A 77 10.50 -3.95 -20.45
N SER A 78 11.72 -3.70 -19.99
CA SER A 78 12.62 -4.71 -19.43
C SER A 78 13.20 -4.22 -18.11
N TRP A 79 13.03 -5.03 -17.07
CA TRP A 79 13.52 -4.72 -15.73
C TRP A 79 14.98 -5.12 -15.55
N SER A 80 15.74 -4.30 -14.83
CA SER A 80 17.17 -4.48 -14.58
C SER A 80 17.49 -5.53 -13.50
N GLU A 81 16.52 -5.84 -12.65
CA GLU A 81 16.66 -6.75 -11.52
C GLU A 81 15.31 -7.24 -11.03
N ARG A 82 15.30 -8.29 -10.20
CA ARG A 82 14.07 -8.93 -9.72
C ARG A 82 13.14 -8.02 -8.93
N PHE A 83 13.71 -7.13 -8.11
CA PHE A 83 13.03 -6.14 -7.30
C PHE A 83 13.64 -4.76 -7.60
N PRO A 84 13.24 -4.05 -8.65
CA PRO A 84 13.81 -2.76 -9.08
C PRO A 84 13.55 -1.64 -8.05
N GLY A 85 14.50 -0.72 -7.98
CA GLY A 85 14.40 0.46 -7.11
C GLY A 85 13.47 1.52 -7.67
N GLN A 86 13.03 2.45 -6.81
CA GLN A 86 12.07 3.52 -7.14
C GLN A 86 12.36 4.24 -8.46
N PRO A 87 13.61 4.64 -8.81
CA PRO A 87 13.84 5.39 -10.04
C PRO A 87 13.48 4.61 -11.31
N GLU A 88 13.64 3.28 -11.30
CA GLU A 88 13.26 2.44 -12.44
C GLU A 88 11.75 2.23 -12.52
N VAL A 89 11.10 2.08 -11.36
CA VAL A 89 9.64 1.95 -11.29
C VAL A 89 8.92 3.23 -11.74
N GLU A 90 9.43 4.39 -11.35
CA GLU A 90 8.92 5.69 -11.81
C GLU A 90 9.02 5.80 -13.35
N ARG A 91 10.18 5.44 -13.94
CA ARG A 91 10.34 5.41 -15.40
C ARG A 91 9.42 4.42 -16.09
N TRP A 92 9.13 3.28 -15.48
CA TRP A 92 8.14 2.34 -16.03
C TRP A 92 6.74 2.97 -16.09
N LEU A 93 6.32 3.69 -15.05
CA LEU A 93 5.02 4.38 -15.03
C LEU A 93 4.97 5.54 -16.05
N GLN A 94 6.08 6.26 -16.23
CA GLN A 94 6.23 7.25 -17.30
C GLN A 94 6.12 6.58 -18.68
N TYR A 95 6.82 5.46 -18.90
CA TYR A 95 6.73 4.67 -20.13
C TYR A 95 5.29 4.23 -20.43
N VAL A 96 4.57 3.69 -19.43
CA VAL A 96 3.15 3.32 -19.57
C VAL A 96 2.31 4.52 -19.97
N THR A 97 2.52 5.66 -19.31
CA THR A 97 1.78 6.90 -19.57
C THR A 97 2.02 7.42 -20.99
N ASP A 98 3.27 7.40 -21.45
CA ASP A 98 3.67 7.91 -22.76
C ASP A 98 3.23 6.98 -23.90
N LYS A 99 3.40 5.65 -23.72
CA LYS A 99 2.97 4.66 -24.72
C LYS A 99 1.46 4.64 -24.93
N LEU A 100 0.70 4.98 -23.90
CA LEU A 100 -0.75 5.07 -23.94
C LEU A 100 -1.24 6.51 -24.20
N ASP A 101 -0.35 7.48 -24.44
CA ASP A 101 -0.68 8.89 -24.69
C ASP A 101 -1.65 9.48 -23.63
N LEU A 102 -1.38 9.21 -22.33
CA LEU A 102 -2.29 9.58 -21.24
C LEU A 102 -2.05 10.99 -20.71
N ARG A 103 -0.84 11.55 -20.86
CA ARG A 103 -0.45 12.84 -20.23
C ARG A 103 -1.41 13.98 -20.53
N LYS A 104 -1.92 14.06 -21.75
CA LYS A 104 -2.87 15.09 -22.21
C LYS A 104 -4.20 15.09 -21.44
N ASP A 105 -4.54 13.98 -20.80
CA ASP A 105 -5.78 13.78 -20.05
C ASP A 105 -5.55 13.86 -18.52
N ILE A 106 -4.36 14.28 -18.07
CA ILE A 106 -3.96 14.41 -16.65
C ILE A 106 -3.65 15.88 -16.31
N SER A 107 -4.17 16.37 -15.19
CA SER A 107 -3.79 17.64 -14.58
C SER A 107 -2.87 17.41 -13.39
N PHE A 108 -1.59 17.80 -13.53
CA PHE A 108 -0.56 17.70 -12.48
C PHE A 108 -0.55 18.94 -11.59
N ASN A 109 0.08 18.82 -10.41
CA ASN A 109 0.08 19.86 -9.37
C ASN A 109 -1.32 20.37 -9.03
N SER A 110 -2.34 19.54 -9.22
CA SER A 110 -3.74 19.91 -9.12
C SER A 110 -4.44 18.94 -8.17
N ARG A 111 -4.50 19.32 -6.89
CA ARG A 111 -5.16 18.53 -5.86
C ARG A 111 -6.67 18.71 -5.94
N ILE A 112 -7.43 17.63 -5.92
CA ILE A 112 -8.89 17.71 -5.66
C ILE A 112 -9.08 18.00 -4.17
N GLU A 113 -9.80 19.08 -3.85
CA GLU A 113 -10.06 19.52 -2.47
C GLU A 113 -11.46 19.14 -2.00
N SER A 114 -12.45 19.19 -2.89
CA SER A 114 -13.84 18.83 -2.56
C SER A 114 -14.53 18.12 -3.73
N ALA A 115 -15.43 17.19 -3.41
CA ALA A 115 -16.35 16.57 -4.35
C ALA A 115 -17.73 16.52 -3.69
N VAL A 116 -18.72 17.23 -4.25
CA VAL A 116 -20.06 17.36 -3.67
C VAL A 116 -21.09 16.82 -4.64
N TRP A 117 -21.85 15.81 -4.21
CA TRP A 117 -22.98 15.26 -4.94
C TRP A 117 -24.15 16.25 -4.93
N ASP A 118 -24.77 16.42 -6.08
CA ASP A 118 -25.98 17.21 -6.26
C ASP A 118 -27.16 16.26 -6.50
N ASP A 119 -28.12 16.22 -5.57
CA ASP A 119 -29.28 15.31 -5.65
C ASP A 119 -30.23 15.67 -6.80
N ASP A 120 -30.34 16.95 -7.16
CA ASP A 120 -31.24 17.42 -8.22
C ASP A 120 -30.66 17.15 -9.61
N ARG A 121 -29.35 17.39 -9.78
CA ARG A 121 -28.63 17.15 -11.05
C ARG A 121 -28.13 15.72 -11.20
N GLN A 122 -28.06 14.96 -10.11
CA GLN A 122 -27.49 13.63 -10.04
C GLN A 122 -26.05 13.56 -10.55
N ARG A 123 -25.23 14.55 -10.17
CA ARG A 123 -23.85 14.72 -10.65
C ARG A 123 -22.95 15.29 -9.56
N TRP A 124 -21.64 15.09 -9.71
CA TRP A 124 -20.62 15.58 -8.81
C TRP A 124 -20.13 16.97 -9.24
N THR A 125 -20.10 17.91 -8.29
CA THR A 125 -19.33 19.16 -8.41
C THR A 125 -17.99 18.99 -7.72
N ILE A 126 -16.91 19.01 -8.49
CA ILE A 126 -15.55 18.76 -7.99
C ILE A 126 -14.73 20.04 -8.10
N LYS A 127 -13.99 20.37 -7.04
CA LYS A 127 -13.12 21.56 -6.99
C LYS A 127 -11.68 21.16 -6.73
N THR A 128 -10.76 21.86 -7.38
CA THR A 128 -9.32 21.67 -7.25
C THR A 128 -8.64 22.86 -6.61
N SER A 129 -7.43 22.63 -6.08
CA SER A 129 -6.62 23.64 -5.38
C SER A 129 -6.17 24.81 -6.26
N ASP A 130 -6.17 24.63 -7.58
CA ASP A 130 -5.90 25.68 -8.57
C ASP A 130 -7.17 26.43 -9.02
N GLY A 131 -8.32 26.14 -8.39
CA GLY A 131 -9.58 26.86 -8.57
C GLY A 131 -10.49 26.35 -9.69
N GLN A 132 -10.16 25.23 -10.35
CA GLN A 132 -11.06 24.63 -11.35
C GLN A 132 -12.34 24.09 -10.67
N VAL A 133 -13.46 24.20 -11.39
CA VAL A 133 -14.74 23.60 -11.01
C VAL A 133 -15.18 22.67 -12.13
N LEU A 134 -15.45 21.41 -11.78
CA LEU A 134 -15.78 20.35 -12.72
C LEU A 134 -17.18 19.82 -12.41
N ASP A 135 -17.93 19.50 -13.46
CA ASP A 135 -19.21 18.83 -13.36
C ASP A 135 -19.08 17.42 -13.96
N ALA A 136 -19.12 16.38 -13.13
CA ALA A 136 -18.81 15.00 -13.51
C ALA A 136 -19.95 14.02 -13.18
N GLN A 137 -20.20 13.04 -14.07
CA GLN A 137 -21.16 11.95 -13.76
C GLN A 137 -20.57 11.01 -12.71
N TYR A 138 -19.33 10.59 -12.92
CA TYR A 138 -18.61 9.64 -12.07
C TYR A 138 -17.40 10.28 -11.40
N PHE A 139 -17.23 10.00 -10.11
CA PHE A 139 -16.02 10.33 -9.36
C PHE A 139 -15.31 9.03 -8.97
N ILE A 140 -14.13 8.78 -9.54
CA ILE A 140 -13.42 7.51 -9.38
C ILE A 140 -12.13 7.76 -8.60
N SER A 141 -12.07 7.22 -7.38
CA SER A 141 -10.91 7.35 -6.51
C SER A 141 -9.86 6.28 -6.76
N CYS A 142 -8.70 6.71 -7.23
CA CYS A 142 -7.49 5.91 -7.38
C CYS A 142 -6.35 6.45 -6.51
N GLY A 143 -6.68 7.14 -5.42
CA GLY A 143 -5.69 7.85 -4.61
C GLY A 143 -4.86 6.96 -3.67
N GLY A 144 -5.14 5.66 -3.61
CA GLY A 144 -4.32 4.64 -2.95
C GLY A 144 -4.39 4.65 -1.41
N MET A 145 -4.39 3.46 -0.80
CA MET A 145 -4.50 3.33 0.66
C MET A 145 -3.29 3.85 1.45
N LEU A 146 -2.09 3.93 0.86
CA LEU A 146 -0.86 4.37 1.53
C LEU A 146 -0.35 5.67 0.91
N SER A 147 -1.21 6.69 0.85
CA SER A 147 -0.90 8.00 0.26
C SER A 147 -1.10 9.16 1.22
N ALA A 148 -1.45 8.88 2.48
CA ALA A 148 -1.70 9.89 3.50
C ALA A 148 -0.65 9.92 4.59
N PRO A 149 0.46 10.68 4.45
CA PRO A 149 1.51 10.73 5.45
C PRO A 149 0.97 11.12 6.82
N LEU A 150 1.44 10.45 7.87
CA LEU A 150 1.25 10.97 9.22
C LEU A 150 2.16 12.19 9.41
N THR A 151 1.61 13.29 9.90
CA THR A 151 2.33 14.56 10.11
C THR A 151 2.12 15.03 11.55
N ASN A 152 3.06 15.85 12.05
CA ASN A 152 2.97 16.47 13.39
C ASN A 152 2.69 15.47 14.53
N VAL A 153 3.35 14.31 14.50
CA VAL A 153 3.10 13.19 15.42
C VAL A 153 3.81 13.36 16.76
N PHE A 154 4.85 14.19 16.83
CA PHE A 154 5.66 14.38 18.03
C PHE A 154 5.61 15.83 18.51
N GLU A 155 5.60 16.02 19.82
CA GLU A 155 5.73 17.33 20.44
C GLU A 155 7.12 17.95 20.15
N GLY A 156 7.17 19.27 19.98
CA GLY A 156 8.42 20.03 19.85
C GLY A 156 9.10 19.92 18.48
N MET A 157 8.46 19.33 17.46
CA MET A 157 9.08 19.18 16.13
C MET A 157 9.52 20.52 15.52
N ASP A 158 8.75 21.58 15.76
CA ASP A 158 9.08 22.94 15.31
C ASP A 158 10.29 23.55 16.05
N ASP A 159 10.67 23.01 17.21
CA ASP A 159 11.83 23.48 17.99
C ASP A 159 13.16 22.95 17.44
N PHE A 160 13.15 21.83 16.71
CA PHE A 160 14.36 21.18 16.22
C PHE A 160 15.05 22.02 15.14
N LYS A 161 16.32 22.38 15.37
CA LYS A 161 17.10 23.24 14.45
C LYS A 161 17.74 22.48 13.29
N GLY A 162 17.68 21.15 13.31
CA GLY A 162 18.17 20.30 12.22
C GLY A 162 17.12 20.10 11.13
N GLN A 163 17.40 19.17 10.22
CA GLN A 163 16.53 18.88 9.08
C GLN A 163 15.55 17.74 9.42
N ILE A 164 14.24 17.90 9.15
CA ILE A 164 13.23 16.85 9.32
C ILE A 164 12.72 16.43 7.94
N GLU A 165 12.76 15.13 7.66
CA GLU A 165 12.42 14.59 6.35
C GLU A 165 11.42 13.45 6.48
N TYR A 166 10.32 13.52 5.72
CA TYR A 166 9.35 12.44 5.64
C TYR A 166 9.69 11.55 4.45
N THR A 167 9.82 10.25 4.67
CA THR A 167 10.11 9.31 3.58
C THR A 167 9.03 9.31 2.49
N SER A 168 7.79 9.63 2.86
CA SER A 168 6.64 9.73 1.96
C SER A 168 6.56 11.03 1.15
N LEU A 169 7.43 12.00 1.43
CA LEU A 169 7.52 13.30 0.75
C LEU A 169 8.98 13.65 0.47
N TYR A 170 9.80 12.63 0.21
CA TYR A 170 11.24 12.78 0.16
C TYR A 170 11.66 13.62 -1.07
N PRO A 171 12.55 14.61 -0.90
CA PRO A 171 12.95 15.49 -2.00
C PRO A 171 13.60 14.72 -3.15
N ALA A 172 13.39 15.21 -4.38
CA ALA A 172 13.87 14.55 -5.59
C ALA A 172 15.39 14.56 -5.70
N GLU A 173 15.99 15.66 -5.27
CA GLU A 173 17.42 15.92 -5.17
C GLU A 173 18.09 15.12 -4.03
N GLY A 174 17.28 14.49 -3.17
CA GLY A 174 17.73 13.76 -2.00
C GLY A 174 18.09 14.66 -0.81
N VAL A 175 18.57 14.01 0.25
CA VAL A 175 18.95 14.66 1.51
C VAL A 175 20.39 14.27 1.77
N ASP A 176 21.26 15.25 2.02
CA ASP A 176 22.63 14.97 2.38
C ASP A 176 22.71 14.42 3.81
N VAL A 177 23.04 13.15 3.94
CA VAL A 177 23.25 12.45 5.21
C VAL A 177 24.73 12.27 5.53
N LYS A 178 25.63 12.65 4.60
CA LYS A 178 27.04 12.31 4.66
C LYS A 178 27.73 13.02 5.81
N GLY A 179 28.34 12.25 6.71
CA GLY A 179 29.07 12.81 7.85
C GLY A 179 28.17 13.47 8.92
N LYS A 180 26.85 13.33 8.81
CA LYS A 180 25.87 13.85 9.79
C LYS A 180 25.48 12.81 10.83
N ARG A 181 24.96 13.26 11.97
CA ARG A 181 24.24 12.45 12.95
C ARG A 181 22.78 12.36 12.52
N VAL A 182 22.37 11.18 12.08
CA VAL A 182 21.04 10.97 11.49
C VAL A 182 20.20 10.11 12.42
N GLY A 183 18.96 10.53 12.67
CA GLY A 183 17.95 9.74 13.37
C GLY A 183 16.96 9.17 12.38
N VAL A 184 16.60 7.89 12.50
CA VAL A 184 15.47 7.30 11.76
C VAL A 184 14.42 6.85 12.76
N ILE A 185 13.19 7.36 12.63
CA ILE A 185 12.06 6.95 13.47
C ILE A 185 11.17 6.00 12.68
N GLY A 186 11.05 4.77 13.17
CA GLY A 186 10.24 3.72 12.55
C GLY A 186 11.08 2.65 11.85
N VAL A 187 10.71 1.39 12.10
CA VAL A 187 11.38 0.18 11.56
C VAL A 187 10.40 -0.68 10.75
N GLY A 188 9.40 -0.05 10.13
CA GLY A 188 8.57 -0.69 9.09
C GLY A 188 9.36 -0.87 7.79
N ALA A 189 8.69 -1.34 6.73
CA ALA A 189 9.35 -1.61 5.44
C ALA A 189 10.17 -0.42 4.91
N THR A 190 9.61 0.78 4.99
CA THR A 190 10.31 2.02 4.60
C THR A 190 11.52 2.31 5.47
N GLY A 191 11.39 2.21 6.80
CA GLY A 191 12.50 2.44 7.73
C GLY A 191 13.65 1.46 7.48
N ILE A 192 13.34 0.17 7.32
CA ILE A 192 14.30 -0.88 6.98
C ILE A 192 15.10 -0.52 5.72
N GLN A 193 14.41 -0.14 4.64
CA GLN A 193 15.05 0.24 3.38
C GLN A 193 15.94 1.47 3.52
N VAL A 194 15.49 2.50 4.26
CA VAL A 194 16.31 3.71 4.51
C VAL A 194 17.55 3.35 5.33
N ILE A 195 17.36 2.71 6.49
CA ILE A 195 18.41 2.40 7.47
C ILE A 195 19.56 1.65 6.81
N GLN A 196 19.27 0.54 6.13
CA GLN A 196 20.30 -0.27 5.48
C GLN A 196 21.03 0.47 4.35
N THR A 197 20.39 1.48 3.74
CA THR A 197 20.95 2.22 2.61
C THR A 197 21.86 3.35 3.07
N ILE A 198 21.44 4.12 4.08
CA ILE A 198 22.14 5.35 4.48
C ILE A 198 23.21 5.12 5.55
N ALA A 199 23.17 4.00 6.26
CA ALA A 199 24.08 3.72 7.38
C ALA A 199 25.58 3.83 7.02
N PRO A 200 26.05 3.46 5.81
CA PRO A 200 27.45 3.65 5.43
C PRO A 200 27.90 5.10 5.30
N ASP A 201 26.98 6.02 5.00
CA ASP A 201 27.30 7.42 4.70
C ASP A 201 27.19 8.34 5.94
N CYS A 202 26.40 7.94 6.94
CA CYS A 202 26.20 8.69 8.18
C CYS A 202 27.46 8.68 9.06
N LYS A 203 27.75 9.80 9.76
CA LYS A 203 28.74 9.80 10.86
C LYS A 203 28.26 8.92 12.00
N GLU A 204 27.00 9.10 12.40
CA GLU A 204 26.29 8.25 13.35
C GLU A 204 24.84 8.09 12.86
N LEU A 205 24.30 6.88 13.01
CA LEU A 205 22.90 6.57 12.73
C LEU A 205 22.23 6.09 14.02
N LYS A 206 21.19 6.79 14.46
CA LYS A 206 20.36 6.43 15.62
C LYS A 206 19.00 5.96 15.14
N VAL A 207 18.65 4.72 15.43
CA VAL A 207 17.38 4.12 14.98
C VAL A 207 16.43 3.99 16.15
N PHE A 208 15.31 4.70 16.09
CA PHE A 208 14.26 4.65 17.12
C PHE A 208 13.23 3.59 16.73
N ALA A 209 13.34 2.41 17.34
CA ALA A 209 12.52 1.25 17.06
C ALA A 209 11.42 1.09 18.13
N ARG A 210 10.15 1.23 17.70
CA ARG A 210 8.99 1.01 18.57
C ARG A 210 8.49 -0.42 18.53
N THR A 211 8.38 -1.01 17.34
CA THR A 211 7.84 -2.36 17.16
C THR A 211 8.73 -3.08 16.16
N PRO A 212 9.59 -4.01 16.60
CA PRO A 212 10.44 -4.77 15.69
C PRO A 212 9.59 -5.51 14.64
N GLN A 213 10.18 -5.77 13.47
CA GLN A 213 9.52 -6.48 12.38
C GLN A 213 10.18 -7.83 12.12
N TYR A 214 9.38 -8.86 11.81
CA TYR A 214 9.92 -10.04 11.14
C TYR A 214 10.35 -9.63 9.74
N THR A 215 11.62 -9.86 9.39
CA THR A 215 12.19 -9.50 8.09
C THR A 215 12.71 -10.73 7.36
N LEU A 216 12.61 -10.73 6.04
CA LEU A 216 13.17 -11.78 5.20
C LEU A 216 14.30 -11.25 4.32
N PRO A 217 15.37 -12.03 4.08
CA PRO A 217 16.42 -11.63 3.15
C PRO A 217 15.88 -11.57 1.72
N MET A 218 16.13 -10.45 1.05
CA MET A 218 15.80 -10.24 -0.36
C MET A 218 16.90 -10.80 -1.26
N LYS A 219 16.56 -11.80 -2.09
CA LYS A 219 17.43 -12.23 -3.20
C LYS A 219 17.07 -11.45 -4.45
N ASN A 220 17.84 -10.41 -4.73
CA ASN A 220 17.62 -9.49 -5.85
C ASN A 220 18.70 -9.61 -6.93
N PRO A 221 18.70 -10.68 -7.75
CA PRO A 221 19.65 -10.80 -8.85
C PRO A 221 19.42 -9.70 -9.90
N LYS A 222 20.51 -9.27 -10.54
CA LYS A 222 20.43 -8.52 -11.79
C LYS A 222 19.94 -9.44 -12.90
N TRP A 223 19.14 -8.89 -13.81
CA TRP A 223 18.58 -9.63 -14.93
C TRP A 223 19.27 -9.24 -16.23
N GLY A 224 19.67 -10.25 -16.98
CA GLY A 224 20.15 -10.11 -18.35
C GLY A 224 19.05 -10.44 -19.37
N GLN A 225 19.39 -10.42 -20.65
CA GLN A 225 18.43 -10.69 -21.73
C GLN A 225 17.76 -12.07 -21.59
N ALA A 226 18.49 -13.11 -21.16
CA ALA A 226 17.92 -14.43 -20.99
C ALA A 226 16.83 -14.48 -19.90
N ASP A 227 17.00 -13.73 -18.80
CA ASP A 227 15.98 -13.60 -17.76
C ASP A 227 14.74 -12.85 -18.32
N VAL A 228 15.00 -11.78 -19.09
CA VAL A 228 13.96 -11.00 -19.76
C VAL A 228 13.13 -11.86 -20.71
N ASP A 229 13.79 -12.59 -21.61
CA ASP A 229 13.13 -13.49 -22.56
C ASP A 229 12.31 -14.56 -21.81
N ALA A 230 12.85 -15.10 -20.71
CA ALA A 230 12.18 -16.10 -19.90
C ALA A 230 10.86 -15.58 -19.31
N TYR A 231 10.86 -14.43 -18.62
CA TYR A 231 9.61 -13.91 -18.04
C TYR A 231 8.68 -13.27 -19.10
N HIS A 232 9.22 -12.76 -20.21
CA HIS A 232 8.41 -12.29 -21.33
C HIS A 232 7.66 -13.42 -22.01
N SER A 233 8.24 -14.63 -22.08
CA SER A 233 7.57 -15.81 -22.64
C SER A 233 6.38 -16.29 -21.82
N ARG A 234 6.29 -15.89 -20.54
CA ARG A 234 5.23 -16.27 -19.60
C ARG A 234 4.05 -15.29 -19.55
N PHE A 235 3.95 -14.36 -20.51
CA PHE A 235 2.88 -13.35 -20.53
C PHE A 235 1.47 -13.95 -20.39
N ASP A 236 1.12 -14.93 -21.23
CA ASP A 236 -0.22 -15.55 -21.21
C ASP A 236 -0.46 -16.35 -19.91
N GLU A 237 0.58 -17.00 -19.40
CA GLU A 237 0.54 -17.69 -18.11
C GLU A 237 0.23 -16.70 -16.98
N TYR A 238 0.99 -15.60 -16.88
CA TYR A 238 0.78 -14.60 -15.83
C TYR A 238 -0.56 -13.91 -15.94
N LYS A 239 -0.96 -13.51 -17.15
CA LYS A 239 -2.25 -12.87 -17.42
C LYS A 239 -3.42 -13.74 -16.96
N SER A 240 -3.35 -15.04 -17.20
CA SER A 240 -4.41 -15.98 -16.83
C SER A 240 -4.34 -16.39 -15.35
N ARG A 241 -3.15 -16.65 -14.81
CA ARG A 241 -2.98 -17.26 -13.49
C ARG A 241 -3.05 -16.26 -12.34
N LEU A 242 -2.35 -15.12 -12.44
CA LEU A 242 -2.17 -14.20 -11.31
C LEU A 242 -3.49 -13.69 -10.72
N PRO A 243 -4.54 -13.34 -11.50
CA PRO A 243 -5.82 -12.90 -10.94
C PRO A 243 -6.56 -13.97 -10.14
N HIS A 244 -6.11 -15.23 -10.18
CA HIS A 244 -6.76 -16.37 -9.53
C HIS A 244 -5.97 -16.97 -8.38
N THR A 245 -4.73 -16.51 -8.12
CA THR A 245 -3.96 -16.97 -6.95
C THR A 245 -4.42 -16.30 -5.66
N PHE A 246 -4.02 -16.82 -4.50
CA PHE A 246 -4.40 -16.24 -3.20
C PHE A 246 -3.96 -14.78 -3.05
N SER A 247 -2.75 -14.43 -3.49
CA SER A 247 -2.15 -13.11 -3.24
C SER A 247 -1.83 -12.31 -4.50
N GLY A 248 -2.20 -12.80 -5.69
CA GLY A 248 -1.87 -12.16 -6.96
C GLY A 248 -0.40 -12.31 -7.38
N PHE A 249 0.34 -13.20 -6.69
CA PHE A 249 1.70 -13.60 -7.00
C PHE A 249 1.72 -14.88 -7.84
N GLU A 250 2.85 -15.21 -8.45
CA GLU A 250 3.00 -16.45 -9.24
C GLU A 250 3.03 -17.72 -8.38
N TYR A 251 3.44 -17.60 -7.12
CA TYR A 251 3.37 -18.66 -6.11
C TYR A 251 2.01 -18.63 -5.38
N ASP A 252 1.60 -19.80 -4.92
CA ASP A 252 0.34 -20.02 -4.20
C ASP A 252 0.53 -21.15 -3.17
N TRP A 253 -0.52 -21.44 -2.41
CA TRP A 253 -0.56 -22.58 -1.50
C TRP A 253 -0.39 -23.90 -2.26
N ASP A 254 0.54 -24.73 -1.81
CA ASP A 254 0.78 -26.05 -2.38
C ASP A 254 -0.15 -27.07 -1.68
N PRO A 255 -1.14 -27.65 -2.39
CA PRO A 255 -2.08 -28.60 -1.78
C PRO A 255 -1.42 -29.91 -1.35
N GLU A 256 -0.22 -30.24 -1.87
CA GLU A 256 0.55 -31.40 -1.44
C GLU A 256 1.32 -31.15 -0.14
N LYS A 257 1.50 -29.87 0.25
CA LYS A 257 2.22 -29.44 1.46
C LYS A 257 1.27 -29.17 2.62
N ASN A 258 0.40 -30.12 2.94
CA ASN A 258 -0.45 -30.03 4.12
C ASN A 258 0.40 -30.05 5.40
N TRP A 259 0.28 -29.00 6.22
CA TRP A 259 1.08 -28.82 7.43
C TRP A 259 0.94 -29.99 8.42
N ASP A 260 -0.28 -30.46 8.64
CA ASP A 260 -0.57 -31.49 9.66
C ASP A 260 -0.03 -32.87 9.26
N SER A 261 0.15 -33.14 7.96
CA SER A 261 0.69 -34.41 7.47
C SER A 261 2.22 -34.45 7.37
N MET A 262 2.89 -33.29 7.39
CA MET A 262 4.35 -33.23 7.33
C MET A 262 4.99 -33.57 8.68
N SER A 263 6.04 -34.38 8.65
CA SER A 263 6.99 -34.53 9.75
C SER A 263 7.71 -33.22 10.07
N LYS A 264 8.40 -33.16 11.22
CA LYS A 264 9.18 -31.98 11.60
C LYS A 264 10.27 -31.69 10.57
N GLU A 265 10.97 -32.74 10.10
CA GLU A 265 12.04 -32.63 9.12
C GLU A 265 11.52 -32.09 7.78
N GLU A 266 10.34 -32.53 7.33
CA GLU A 266 9.69 -32.03 6.12
C GLU A 266 9.26 -30.57 6.26
N ARG A 267 8.69 -30.19 7.42
CA ARG A 267 8.34 -28.78 7.71
C ARG A 267 9.58 -27.89 7.67
N ASP A 268 10.64 -28.27 8.36
CA ASP A 268 11.89 -27.48 8.40
C ASP A 268 12.51 -27.36 7.01
N LYS A 269 12.52 -28.44 6.23
CA LYS A 269 13.01 -28.42 4.85
C LYS A 269 12.17 -27.49 3.98
N HIS A 270 10.85 -27.59 4.04
CA HIS A 270 9.93 -26.72 3.29
C HIS A 270 10.12 -25.25 3.66
N LEU A 271 10.15 -24.91 4.95
CA LEU A 271 10.39 -23.55 5.41
C LEU A 271 11.75 -23.02 4.96
N GLN A 272 12.79 -23.85 5.00
CA GLN A 272 14.11 -23.49 4.50
C GLN A 272 14.10 -23.21 2.98
N GLU A 273 13.41 -24.04 2.19
CA GLU A 273 13.27 -23.85 0.74
C GLU A 273 12.57 -22.52 0.39
N VAL A 274 11.45 -22.19 1.04
CA VAL A 274 10.73 -20.94 0.76
C VAL A 274 11.43 -19.71 1.36
N TYR A 275 12.18 -19.86 2.45
CA TYR A 275 13.05 -18.81 3.00
C TYR A 275 14.22 -18.51 2.04
N ASP A 276 14.88 -19.56 1.53
CA ASP A 276 16.00 -19.44 0.59
C ASP A 276 15.58 -18.92 -0.78
N HIS A 277 14.29 -18.93 -1.11
CA HIS A 277 13.79 -18.28 -2.32
C HIS A 277 14.07 -16.76 -2.32
N GLY A 278 14.15 -16.15 -1.13
CA GLY A 278 14.47 -14.74 -0.92
C GLY A 278 13.43 -13.77 -1.47
N SER A 279 12.15 -14.13 -1.39
CA SER A 279 11.00 -13.28 -1.71
C SER A 279 9.87 -13.48 -0.70
N LEU A 280 8.71 -12.88 -0.95
CA LEU A 280 7.53 -13.04 -0.09
C LEU A 280 6.91 -14.46 -0.15
N LYS A 281 7.50 -15.40 -0.88
CA LYS A 281 7.07 -16.82 -0.93
C LYS A 281 6.98 -17.45 0.47
N MET A 282 7.91 -17.14 1.37
CA MET A 282 7.86 -17.61 2.77
C MET A 282 6.61 -17.12 3.52
N TRP A 283 6.10 -15.93 3.18
CA TRP A 283 4.90 -15.37 3.80
C TRP A 283 3.61 -15.83 3.12
N LEU A 284 3.62 -15.92 1.78
CA LEU A 284 2.41 -16.07 0.98
C LEU A 284 2.21 -17.48 0.38
N ALA A 285 3.16 -18.39 0.59
CA ALA A 285 3.12 -19.75 0.05
C ALA A 285 3.80 -20.81 0.95
N SER A 286 4.10 -20.49 2.21
CA SER A 286 4.61 -21.48 3.17
C SER A 286 3.50 -22.42 3.65
N THR A 287 2.52 -21.89 4.35
CA THR A 287 1.27 -22.59 4.72
C THR A 287 0.20 -21.56 5.05
N PRO A 288 -1.07 -21.75 4.64
CA PRO A 288 -2.15 -20.86 5.06
C PRO A 288 -2.38 -20.91 6.59
N ASP A 289 -2.02 -22.02 7.24
CA ASP A 289 -2.26 -22.24 8.67
C ASP A 289 -1.58 -21.23 9.59
N ILE A 290 -0.55 -20.49 9.12
CA ILE A 290 0.09 -19.41 9.90
C ILE A 290 -0.90 -18.32 10.31
N PHE A 291 -2.02 -18.18 9.58
CA PHE A 291 -3.06 -17.19 9.86
C PHE A 291 -4.19 -17.73 10.72
N PHE A 292 -4.25 -19.03 11.03
CA PHE A 292 -5.40 -19.66 11.68
C PHE A 292 -5.04 -20.46 12.94
N LYS A 293 -3.85 -21.08 12.98
CA LYS A 293 -3.43 -21.97 14.06
C LYS A 293 -2.27 -21.35 14.84
N GLU A 294 -2.45 -21.18 16.16
CA GLU A 294 -1.45 -20.52 17.01
C GLU A 294 -0.14 -21.28 17.12
N ASP A 295 -0.19 -22.61 17.18
CA ASP A 295 0.98 -23.49 17.25
C ASP A 295 1.79 -23.44 15.94
N VAL A 296 1.11 -23.40 14.79
CA VAL A 296 1.75 -23.22 13.48
C VAL A 296 2.35 -21.83 13.34
N SER A 297 1.61 -20.79 13.74
CA SER A 297 2.10 -19.41 13.75
C SER A 297 3.34 -19.29 14.62
N ALA A 298 3.35 -19.87 15.83
CA ALA A 298 4.51 -19.88 16.72
C ALA A 298 5.70 -20.64 16.12
N TYR A 299 5.46 -21.79 15.47
CA TYR A 299 6.50 -22.58 14.82
C TYR A 299 7.23 -21.77 13.73
N VAL A 300 6.46 -21.17 12.82
CA VAL A 300 7.01 -20.38 11.71
C VAL A 300 7.66 -19.09 12.21
N SER A 301 7.07 -18.45 13.23
CA SER A 301 7.64 -17.28 13.90
C SER A 301 9.01 -17.57 14.49
N ASN A 302 9.15 -18.68 15.22
CA ASN A 302 10.43 -19.09 15.81
C ASN A 302 11.46 -19.42 14.74
N PHE A 303 11.07 -20.11 13.66
CA PHE A 303 11.96 -20.37 12.53
C PHE A 303 12.57 -19.07 11.97
N VAL A 304 11.75 -18.04 11.73
CA VAL A 304 12.24 -16.75 11.21
C VAL A 304 13.04 -15.99 12.27
N ALA A 305 12.55 -15.94 13.52
CA ALA A 305 13.24 -15.28 14.62
C ALA A 305 14.65 -15.86 14.85
N ASP A 306 14.81 -17.18 14.78
CA ASP A 306 16.11 -17.83 15.00
C ASP A 306 17.12 -17.48 13.88
N LYS A 307 16.65 -17.32 12.64
CA LYS A 307 17.49 -16.78 11.55
C LYS A 307 17.90 -15.34 11.82
N MET A 308 16.98 -14.50 12.31
CA MET A 308 17.28 -13.12 12.66
C MET A 308 18.29 -13.03 13.81
N LYS A 309 18.09 -13.81 14.89
CA LYS A 309 19.00 -13.86 16.05
C LYS A 309 20.42 -14.26 15.65
N ALA A 310 20.54 -15.28 14.80
CA ALA A 310 21.84 -15.73 14.29
C ALA A 310 22.57 -14.63 13.51
N ARG A 311 21.85 -13.87 12.66
CA ARG A 311 22.42 -12.76 11.88
C ARG A 311 22.82 -11.56 12.73
N LEU A 312 22.15 -11.36 13.87
CA LEU A 312 22.51 -10.36 14.89
C LEU A 312 23.58 -10.88 15.88
N GLN A 313 24.22 -12.02 15.59
CA GLN A 313 25.25 -12.64 16.43
C GLN A 313 24.79 -12.92 17.88
N ASN A 314 23.47 -13.06 18.09
CA ASN A 314 22.84 -13.19 19.40
C ASN A 314 23.18 -12.05 20.39
N ASP A 315 23.44 -10.84 19.90
CA ASP A 315 23.64 -9.66 20.75
C ASP A 315 22.38 -9.36 21.58
N PRO A 316 22.41 -9.44 22.93
CA PRO A 316 21.21 -9.34 23.76
C PRO A 316 20.44 -8.02 23.60
N HIS A 317 21.14 -6.91 23.37
CA HIS A 317 20.51 -5.61 23.18
C HIS A 317 19.80 -5.55 21.83
N LEU A 318 20.46 -5.99 20.76
CA LEU A 318 19.85 -6.02 19.43
C LEU A 318 18.66 -6.99 19.37
N LEU A 319 18.71 -8.12 20.07
CA LEU A 319 17.57 -9.05 20.13
C LEU A 319 16.34 -8.41 20.79
N ASP A 320 16.50 -7.69 21.91
CA ASP A 320 15.39 -7.00 22.59
C ASP A 320 14.77 -5.89 21.71
N VAL A 321 15.61 -5.19 20.94
CA VAL A 321 15.17 -4.04 20.13
C VAL A 321 14.61 -4.45 18.76
N LEU A 322 15.17 -5.47 18.11
CA LEU A 322 14.96 -5.74 16.68
C LEU A 322 14.29 -7.07 16.35
N VAL A 323 14.16 -7.99 17.30
CA VAL A 323 13.49 -9.28 17.07
C VAL A 323 12.10 -9.27 17.73
N PRO A 324 11.02 -9.48 16.97
CA PRO A 324 9.69 -9.62 17.56
C PRO A 324 9.65 -10.76 18.56
N SER A 325 9.06 -10.50 19.72
CA SER A 325 8.84 -11.51 20.74
C SER A 325 7.51 -12.25 20.50
N PRO A 326 7.35 -13.51 20.95
CA PRO A 326 6.12 -14.28 20.73
C PRO A 326 4.86 -13.64 21.32
N ASP A 327 5.00 -12.84 22.36
CA ASP A 327 3.94 -12.05 23.02
C ASP A 327 3.56 -10.78 22.26
N LEU A 328 4.36 -10.34 21.28
CA LEU A 328 4.09 -9.14 20.50
C LEU A 328 3.15 -9.44 19.33
N TYR A 329 3.55 -10.35 18.43
CA TYR A 329 2.73 -10.87 17.34
C TYR A 329 3.43 -12.03 16.59
N GLY A 330 2.66 -12.78 15.80
CA GLY A 330 3.17 -13.90 14.97
C GLY A 330 3.59 -13.48 13.56
N PHE A 331 4.50 -14.24 12.96
CA PHE A 331 4.95 -14.03 11.58
C PHE A 331 3.77 -13.96 10.60
N GLY A 332 3.76 -12.93 9.76
CA GLY A 332 2.75 -12.73 8.72
C GLY A 332 1.48 -11.98 9.14
N THR A 333 1.23 -11.75 10.45
CA THR A 333 0.09 -10.91 10.90
C THR A 333 0.35 -9.41 10.80
N HIS A 334 1.61 -9.03 10.55
CA HIS A 334 2.03 -7.73 10.03
C HIS A 334 2.57 -7.89 8.60
N ARG A 335 2.78 -6.78 7.89
CA ARG A 335 3.56 -6.79 6.64
C ARG A 335 4.96 -7.32 6.93
N VAL A 336 5.40 -8.29 6.12
CA VAL A 336 6.74 -8.90 6.22
C VAL A 336 7.69 -8.17 5.26
N PRO A 337 8.58 -7.29 5.74
CA PRO A 337 9.48 -6.56 4.85
C PRO A 337 10.60 -7.45 4.33
N LEU A 338 10.98 -7.23 3.07
CA LEU A 338 12.19 -7.78 2.49
C LEU A 338 13.37 -6.82 2.74
N GLU A 339 14.54 -7.35 3.09
CA GLU A 339 15.71 -6.55 3.43
C GLU A 339 17.01 -7.01 2.75
N ARG A 340 18.02 -6.14 2.71
CA ARG A 340 19.34 -6.41 2.12
C ARG A 340 20.46 -5.97 3.06
N GLY A 341 20.62 -6.69 4.16
CA GLY A 341 21.64 -6.40 5.17
C GLY A 341 21.16 -5.47 6.29
N TYR A 342 19.86 -5.36 6.50
CA TYR A 342 19.26 -4.53 7.55
C TYR A 342 19.72 -4.96 8.94
N LEU A 343 19.71 -6.25 9.22
CA LEU A 343 20.13 -6.76 10.54
C LEU A 343 21.63 -6.53 10.76
N GLU A 344 22.45 -6.82 9.74
CA GLU A 344 23.90 -6.62 9.78
C GLU A 344 24.28 -5.13 9.89
N THR A 345 23.39 -4.22 9.47
CA THR A 345 23.61 -2.77 9.61
C THR A 345 23.80 -2.36 11.07
N PHE A 346 23.14 -3.03 12.01
CA PHE A 346 23.26 -2.73 13.45
C PHE A 346 24.55 -3.26 14.09
N LEU A 347 25.32 -4.08 13.38
CA LEU A 347 26.65 -4.53 13.83
C LEU A 347 27.75 -3.53 13.47
N ARG A 348 27.42 -2.46 12.76
CA ARG A 348 28.37 -1.39 12.43
C ARG A 348 28.64 -0.53 13.67
N PRO A 349 29.88 -0.05 13.87
CA PRO A 349 30.22 0.78 15.03
C PRO A 349 29.54 2.15 15.02
N ASN A 350 29.01 2.61 13.88
CA ASN A 350 28.34 3.90 13.74
C ASN A 350 26.82 3.83 13.84
N VAL A 351 26.24 2.67 14.17
CA VAL A 351 24.78 2.49 14.22
C VAL A 351 24.36 2.11 15.64
N GLU A 352 23.35 2.79 16.18
CA GLU A 352 22.76 2.48 17.49
C GLU A 352 21.26 2.19 17.34
N ALA A 353 20.81 1.02 17.79
CA ALA A 353 19.40 0.69 17.93
C ALA A 353 18.88 1.18 19.29
N ILE A 354 17.83 1.99 19.30
CA ILE A 354 17.23 2.58 20.51
C ILE A 354 15.77 2.11 20.59
N SER A 355 15.45 1.33 21.64
CA SER A 355 14.06 0.94 21.91
C SER A 355 13.27 2.14 22.40
N VAL A 356 12.21 2.49 21.68
CA VAL A 356 11.22 3.52 22.04
C VAL A 356 9.83 2.92 22.23
N ARG A 357 9.79 1.64 22.63
CA ARG A 357 8.55 0.98 23.04
C ARG A 357 7.89 1.73 24.20
N LYS A 358 6.56 1.70 24.25
CA LYS A 358 5.78 2.35 25.31
C LYS A 358 6.13 1.83 26.71
N ASP A 359 6.48 0.55 26.82
CA ASP A 359 6.88 -0.13 28.07
C ASP A 359 8.40 -0.06 28.34
N ARG A 360 9.12 0.83 27.65
CA ARG A 360 10.57 1.06 27.81
C ARG A 360 10.84 2.55 27.99
N ASN A 361 11.48 3.19 27.00
CA ASN A 361 11.87 4.59 27.04
C ASN A 361 11.37 5.32 25.78
N PRO A 362 10.06 5.63 25.70
CA PRO A 362 9.48 6.26 24.52
C PRO A 362 10.07 7.64 24.25
N ILE A 363 9.92 8.11 23.01
CA ILE A 363 10.21 9.49 22.64
C ILE A 363 9.27 10.40 23.44
N LYS A 364 9.85 11.37 24.15
CA LYS A 364 9.11 12.38 24.89
C LYS A 364 8.75 13.56 23.98
N ARG A 365 9.76 14.17 23.35
CA ARG A 365 9.60 15.31 22.44
C ARG A 365 10.87 15.56 21.63
N PHE A 366 10.75 16.38 20.61
CA PHE A 366 11.89 16.99 19.93
C PHE A 366 12.38 18.19 20.75
N VAL A 367 13.69 18.45 20.67
CA VAL A 367 14.37 19.59 21.30
C VAL A 367 15.31 20.22 20.29
N GLU A 368 15.85 21.40 20.59
CA GLU A 368 16.63 22.20 19.63
C GLU A 368 17.72 21.43 18.88
N ASN A 369 18.42 20.51 19.56
CA ASN A 369 19.57 19.77 19.04
C ASN A 369 19.32 18.26 18.85
N GLY A 370 18.09 17.76 19.00
CA GLY A 370 17.84 16.32 18.92
C GLY A 370 16.47 15.87 19.43
N ILE A 371 16.45 14.65 19.99
CA ILE A 371 15.25 14.01 20.52
C ILE A 371 15.45 13.68 22.00
N GLU A 372 14.55 14.15 22.86
CA GLU A 372 14.50 13.81 24.29
C GLU A 372 13.66 12.54 24.48
N LEU A 373 14.22 11.56 25.20
CA LEU A 373 13.51 10.36 25.63
C LEU A 373 12.90 10.57 27.03
N GLN A 374 12.02 9.67 27.46
CA GLN A 374 11.31 9.84 28.74
C GLN A 374 12.21 9.79 29.99
N ASP A 375 13.36 9.13 29.91
CA ASP A 375 14.38 9.14 30.98
C ASP A 375 15.22 10.42 31.04
N GLY A 376 14.98 11.38 30.14
CA GLY A 376 15.72 12.63 30.03
C GLY A 376 16.98 12.56 29.17
N ARG A 377 17.31 11.39 28.58
CA ARG A 377 18.40 11.28 27.61
C ARG A 377 18.06 12.10 26.37
N VAL A 378 18.94 13.02 25.99
CA VAL A 378 18.89 13.72 24.70
C VAL A 378 19.79 13.01 23.70
N VAL A 379 19.21 12.56 22.59
CA VAL A 379 19.92 11.98 21.45
C VAL A 379 20.14 13.10 20.44
N GLU A 380 21.37 13.61 20.35
CA GLU A 380 21.70 14.73 19.47
C GLU A 380 21.76 14.32 17.99
N LEU A 381 21.12 15.12 17.12
CA LEU A 381 20.92 14.80 15.71
C LEU A 381 21.03 16.06 14.86
N ASP A 382 21.55 15.91 13.64
CA ASP A 382 21.57 16.97 12.61
C ASP A 382 20.41 16.80 11.62
N THR A 383 19.95 15.57 11.43
CA THR A 383 18.84 15.22 10.53
C THR A 383 17.98 14.13 11.16
N VAL A 384 16.66 14.24 11.04
CA VAL A 384 15.69 13.22 11.45
C VAL A 384 14.87 12.79 10.24
N ILE A 385 14.88 11.50 9.93
CA ILE A 385 14.07 10.89 8.89
C ILE A 385 12.89 10.15 9.55
N LEU A 386 11.68 10.56 9.18
CA LEU A 386 10.42 10.02 9.67
C LEU A 386 9.91 8.94 8.73
N ALA A 387 10.13 7.68 9.11
CA ALA A 387 9.59 6.48 8.46
C ALA A 387 8.35 5.96 9.22
N ILE A 388 7.45 6.88 9.56
CA ILE A 388 6.32 6.66 10.48
C ILE A 388 5.03 6.19 9.79
N GLY A 389 5.04 6.04 8.47
CA GLY A 389 3.94 5.47 7.70
C GLY A 389 2.82 6.46 7.38
N PHE A 390 1.61 5.92 7.25
CA PHE A 390 0.46 6.62 6.66
C PHE A 390 -0.81 6.41 7.49
N ASP A 391 -1.77 7.32 7.37
CA ASP A 391 -3.18 7.03 7.66
C ASP A 391 -3.72 6.08 6.58
N ALA A 392 -3.58 4.79 6.83
CA ALA A 392 -3.81 3.74 5.85
C ALA A 392 -5.30 3.55 5.53
N GLY A 393 -5.63 3.28 4.26
CA GLY A 393 -6.97 2.94 3.81
C GLY A 393 -7.86 4.16 3.60
N SER A 394 -8.33 4.79 4.68
CA SER A 394 -9.28 5.92 4.61
C SER A 394 -8.62 7.28 4.36
N GLY A 395 -7.34 7.45 4.71
CA GLY A 395 -6.70 8.77 4.78
C GLY A 395 -6.61 9.51 3.45
N CYS A 396 -6.59 8.80 2.32
CA CYS A 396 -6.61 9.44 1.01
C CYS A 396 -7.87 10.30 0.80
N LEU A 397 -9.04 9.69 0.99
CA LEU A 397 -10.34 10.33 0.78
C LEU A 397 -10.79 11.16 1.98
N SER A 398 -10.31 10.86 3.19
CA SER A 398 -10.67 11.64 4.39
C SER A 398 -10.10 13.05 4.38
N ARG A 399 -9.15 13.35 3.48
CA ARG A 399 -8.55 14.68 3.28
C ARG A 399 -9.17 15.45 2.11
N VAL A 400 -10.10 14.82 1.39
CA VAL A 400 -10.95 15.47 0.40
C VAL A 400 -12.29 15.70 1.08
N ASP A 401 -12.88 16.88 0.91
CA ASP A 401 -14.24 17.15 1.36
C ASP A 401 -15.25 16.46 0.43
N VAL A 402 -15.47 15.15 0.66
CA VAL A 402 -16.41 14.34 -0.13
C VAL A 402 -17.78 14.33 0.55
N ARG A 403 -18.78 14.89 -0.14
CA ARG A 403 -20.17 15.02 0.34
C ARG A 403 -21.12 14.24 -0.57
N GLY A 404 -21.78 13.21 -0.04
CA GLY A 404 -22.78 12.41 -0.73
C GLY A 404 -24.19 12.99 -0.63
N LYS A 405 -25.21 12.13 -0.81
CA LYS A 405 -26.63 12.49 -0.73
C LYS A 405 -26.96 13.25 0.54
N GLY A 406 -27.74 14.34 0.43
CA GLY A 406 -28.13 15.16 1.58
C GLY A 406 -26.96 15.76 2.37
N GLY A 407 -25.78 15.91 1.75
CA GLY A 407 -24.60 16.50 2.38
C GLY A 407 -23.80 15.58 3.32
N ARG A 408 -24.05 14.26 3.27
CA ARG A 408 -23.35 13.25 4.08
C ARG A 408 -21.83 13.32 3.89
N SER A 409 -21.08 13.45 4.98
CA SER A 409 -19.61 13.49 4.95
C SER A 409 -19.00 12.10 4.94
N LEU A 410 -18.15 11.81 3.95
CA LEU A 410 -17.42 10.53 3.92
C LEU A 410 -16.44 10.41 5.10
N SER A 411 -15.75 11.51 5.44
CA SER A 411 -14.77 11.53 6.52
C SER A 411 -15.42 11.33 7.89
N GLU A 412 -16.61 11.90 8.14
CA GLU A 412 -17.35 11.69 9.39
C GLU A 412 -17.95 10.29 9.48
N GLU A 413 -18.38 9.70 8.36
CA GLU A 413 -18.83 8.31 8.33
C GLU A 413 -17.69 7.34 8.62
N TRP A 414 -16.57 7.46 7.90
CA TRP A 414 -15.41 6.59 8.13
C TRP A 414 -14.68 6.85 9.45
N GLY A 415 -14.82 8.04 10.03
CA GLY A 415 -14.40 8.30 11.41
C GLY A 415 -15.22 7.54 12.46
N ARG A 416 -16.49 7.22 12.15
CA ARG A 416 -17.37 6.42 13.02
C ARG A 416 -17.27 4.93 12.76
N ASP A 417 -17.30 4.51 11.51
CA ASP A 417 -17.14 3.13 11.08
C ASP A 417 -16.72 3.05 9.61
N ILE A 418 -15.67 2.28 9.34
CA ILE A 418 -15.15 2.11 7.99
C ILE A 418 -15.96 1.04 7.26
N ARG A 419 -16.71 1.47 6.24
CA ARG A 419 -17.66 0.64 5.50
C ARG A 419 -17.55 0.91 4.01
N THR A 420 -17.67 -0.14 3.21
CA THR A 420 -17.74 -0.12 1.75
C THR A 420 -18.56 -1.32 1.26
N THR A 421 -18.98 -1.29 -0.01
CA THR A 421 -19.62 -2.43 -0.68
C THR A 421 -18.65 -3.02 -1.68
N ILE A 422 -18.26 -4.28 -1.46
CA ILE A 422 -17.25 -5.01 -2.25
C ILE A 422 -15.90 -4.24 -2.29
N GLY A 423 -15.68 -3.24 -1.43
CA GLY A 423 -14.49 -2.39 -1.53
C GLY A 423 -14.44 -1.47 -2.76
N LEU A 424 -15.55 -1.30 -3.49
CA LEU A 424 -15.61 -0.52 -4.75
C LEU A 424 -16.63 0.63 -4.72
N GLY A 425 -17.62 0.59 -3.84
CA GLY A 425 -18.62 1.66 -3.67
C GLY A 425 -18.97 1.90 -2.20
N LYS A 426 -19.77 2.94 -1.93
CA LYS A 426 -20.25 3.30 -0.59
C LYS A 426 -21.71 3.73 -0.65
N HIS A 427 -22.55 3.19 0.23
CA HIS A 427 -23.94 3.62 0.35
C HIS A 427 -24.02 5.06 0.83
N GLY A 428 -24.85 5.88 0.19
CA GLY A 428 -24.97 7.33 0.38
C GLY A 428 -24.12 8.18 -0.56
N PHE A 429 -23.27 7.57 -1.39
CA PHE A 429 -22.33 8.26 -2.28
C PHE A 429 -22.46 7.72 -3.71
N PRO A 430 -23.52 8.11 -4.45
CA PRO A 430 -23.78 7.61 -5.79
C PRO A 430 -22.65 7.99 -6.75
N ASN A 431 -22.32 7.10 -7.68
CA ASN A 431 -21.27 7.29 -8.67
C ASN A 431 -19.87 7.58 -8.10
N LEU A 432 -19.67 7.47 -6.78
CA LEU A 432 -18.35 7.38 -6.17
C LEU A 432 -17.89 5.93 -6.23
N LEU A 433 -16.92 5.66 -7.10
CA LEU A 433 -16.29 4.35 -7.25
C LEU A 433 -14.84 4.43 -6.80
N MET A 434 -14.30 3.37 -6.21
CA MET A 434 -13.03 3.45 -5.50
C MET A 434 -12.16 2.22 -5.73
N THR A 435 -10.84 2.42 -5.69
CA THR A 435 -9.84 1.34 -5.76
C THR A 435 -8.87 1.44 -4.60
N ALA A 436 -8.39 0.29 -4.11
CA ALA A 436 -7.52 0.17 -2.95
C ALA A 436 -7.96 1.04 -1.76
N VAL A 437 -9.27 1.01 -1.47
CA VAL A 437 -9.87 1.58 -0.26
C VAL A 437 -10.19 0.47 0.74
N PRO A 438 -10.65 0.79 1.96
CA PRO A 438 -10.92 -0.24 2.94
C PRO A 438 -11.91 -1.32 2.47
N LEU A 439 -11.68 -2.54 2.96
CA LEU A 439 -12.41 -3.77 2.68
C LEU A 439 -12.31 -4.28 1.23
N ALA A 440 -11.44 -3.69 0.40
CA ALA A 440 -10.97 -4.27 -0.85
C ALA A 440 -9.64 -5.02 -0.64
N PRO A 441 -9.28 -6.01 -1.48
CA PRO A 441 -7.92 -6.53 -1.52
C PRO A 441 -6.93 -5.38 -1.78
N SER A 442 -5.94 -5.27 -0.92
CA SER A 442 -4.97 -4.18 -0.95
C SER A 442 -3.69 -4.59 -0.20
N ALA A 443 -2.83 -3.65 0.23
CA ALA A 443 -1.42 -3.85 0.53
C ALA A 443 -1.08 -4.88 1.65
N ALA A 444 -2.06 -5.46 2.33
CA ALA A 444 -1.84 -6.50 3.32
C ALA A 444 -1.60 -7.91 2.76
N LEU A 445 -2.24 -8.31 1.65
CA LEU A 445 -2.14 -9.67 1.08
C LEU A 445 -2.31 -9.68 -0.45
N CYS A 446 -1.89 -8.61 -1.12
CA CYS A 446 -2.03 -8.52 -2.56
C CYS A 446 -0.80 -7.94 -3.28
N ASN A 447 -0.45 -8.54 -4.41
CA ASN A 447 0.32 -7.90 -5.46
C ASN A 447 -0.49 -6.75 -6.08
N MET A 448 -0.08 -5.51 -5.80
CA MET A 448 -0.94 -4.35 -6.04
C MET A 448 -1.32 -4.15 -7.51
N THR A 449 -0.47 -4.44 -8.49
CA THR A 449 -0.86 -4.32 -9.92
C THR A 449 -2.00 -5.27 -10.27
N THR A 450 -1.94 -6.53 -9.81
CA THR A 450 -3.01 -7.52 -10.00
C THR A 450 -4.32 -7.06 -9.36
N CYS A 451 -4.29 -6.62 -8.10
CA CYS A 451 -5.50 -6.15 -7.42
C CYS A 451 -6.09 -4.89 -8.02
N LEU A 452 -5.24 -3.91 -8.35
CA LEU A 452 -5.70 -2.66 -8.92
C LEU A 452 -6.30 -2.87 -10.30
N ALA A 453 -5.69 -3.71 -11.14
CA ALA A 453 -6.22 -4.04 -12.46
C ALA A 453 -7.63 -4.65 -12.39
N GLN A 454 -7.85 -5.64 -11.53
CA GLN A 454 -9.19 -6.23 -11.41
C GLN A 454 -10.25 -5.24 -10.90
N GLN A 455 -9.88 -4.32 -10.00
CA GLN A 455 -10.80 -3.34 -9.46
C GLN A 455 -11.19 -2.31 -10.54
N THR A 456 -10.22 -1.81 -11.32
CA THR A 456 -10.50 -0.84 -12.40
C THR A 456 -11.22 -1.49 -13.58
N GLU A 457 -10.92 -2.76 -13.90
CA GLU A 457 -11.67 -3.54 -14.91
C GLU A 457 -13.14 -3.69 -14.52
N TRP A 458 -13.42 -4.04 -13.26
CA TRP A 458 -14.79 -4.15 -12.78
C TRP A 458 -15.54 -2.81 -12.84
N ILE A 459 -14.91 -1.73 -12.36
CA ILE A 459 -15.46 -0.37 -12.43
C ILE A 459 -15.77 0.01 -13.89
N THR A 460 -14.83 -0.25 -14.79
CA THR A 460 -15.00 0.04 -16.23
C THR A 460 -16.14 -0.76 -16.83
N ARG A 461 -16.27 -2.05 -16.48
CA ARG A 461 -17.37 -2.90 -16.95
C ARG A 461 -18.74 -2.36 -16.48
N LEU A 462 -18.83 -1.91 -15.24
CA LEU A 462 -20.04 -1.29 -14.70
C LEU A 462 -20.39 0.00 -15.47
N VAL A 463 -19.43 0.92 -15.60
CA VAL A 463 -19.65 2.22 -16.28
C VAL A 463 -20.02 2.03 -17.76
N LYS A 464 -19.40 1.08 -18.46
CA LYS A 464 -19.77 0.73 -19.85
C LYS A 464 -21.23 0.28 -19.93
N GLN A 465 -21.64 -0.63 -19.05
CA GLN A 465 -23.00 -1.14 -19.05
C GLN A 465 -24.03 -0.05 -18.70
N MET A 466 -23.73 0.83 -17.75
CA MET A 466 -24.55 2.00 -17.42
C MET A 466 -24.79 2.86 -18.67
N LYS A 467 -23.71 3.19 -19.39
CA LYS A 467 -23.76 3.97 -20.64
C LYS A 467 -24.59 3.27 -21.73
N GLU A 468 -24.41 1.97 -21.91
CA GLU A 468 -25.16 1.17 -22.89
C GLU A 468 -26.67 1.13 -22.60
N LYS A 469 -27.05 1.15 -21.32
CA LYS A 469 -28.46 1.15 -20.89
C LYS A 469 -29.08 2.53 -20.74
N GLY A 470 -28.28 3.59 -20.84
CA GLY A 470 -28.73 4.96 -20.57
C GLY A 470 -29.00 5.23 -19.09
N GLU A 471 -28.47 4.40 -18.18
CA GLU A 471 -28.50 4.63 -16.74
C GLU A 471 -27.41 5.65 -16.38
N THR A 472 -27.68 6.53 -15.43
CA THR A 472 -26.79 7.65 -15.04
C THR A 472 -26.36 7.59 -13.57
N VAL A 473 -27.10 6.90 -12.71
CA VAL A 473 -26.81 6.79 -11.28
C VAL A 473 -26.63 5.34 -10.88
N VAL A 474 -25.50 5.03 -10.24
CA VAL A 474 -25.24 3.76 -9.58
C VAL A 474 -24.85 3.98 -8.12
N GLU A 475 -25.48 3.25 -7.21
CA GLU A 475 -25.20 3.32 -5.79
C GLU A 475 -25.44 1.96 -5.13
N PRO A 476 -24.56 1.47 -4.26
CA PRO A 476 -24.85 0.26 -3.51
C PRO A 476 -26.00 0.50 -2.51
N SER A 477 -26.82 -0.53 -2.30
CA SER A 477 -27.82 -0.49 -1.24
C SER A 477 -27.15 -0.58 0.14
N GLU A 478 -27.81 -0.04 1.17
CA GLU A 478 -27.37 -0.18 2.56
C GLU A 478 -27.25 -1.66 2.97
N GLU A 479 -28.20 -2.49 2.52
CA GLU A 479 -28.19 -3.93 2.77
C GLU A 479 -26.94 -4.60 2.19
N ALA A 480 -26.52 -4.23 0.98
CA ALA A 480 -25.32 -4.78 0.36
C ALA A 480 -24.04 -4.34 1.07
N GLU A 481 -23.98 -3.08 1.52
CA GLU A 481 -22.87 -2.59 2.36
C GLU A 481 -22.78 -3.39 3.66
N ASN A 482 -23.91 -3.60 4.35
CA ASN A 482 -23.96 -4.38 5.59
C ASN A 482 -23.51 -5.83 5.38
N LYS A 483 -24.00 -6.50 4.34
CA LYS A 483 -23.58 -7.87 4.00
C LYS A 483 -22.10 -7.97 3.68
N TRP A 484 -21.51 -6.97 3.02
CA TRP A 484 -20.08 -6.97 2.74
C TRP A 484 -19.25 -6.83 4.01
N VAL A 485 -19.65 -5.93 4.90
CA VAL A 485 -19.01 -5.72 6.21
C VAL A 485 -19.07 -6.99 7.05
N GLU A 486 -20.24 -7.63 7.15
CA GLU A 486 -20.41 -8.89 7.89
C GLU A 486 -19.54 -10.03 7.32
N HIS A 487 -19.52 -10.18 5.99
CA HIS A 487 -18.66 -11.13 5.29
C HIS A 487 -17.17 -10.89 5.60
N HIS A 488 -16.74 -9.63 5.49
CA HIS A 488 -15.38 -9.23 5.77
C HIS A 488 -14.97 -9.55 7.21
N ASP A 489 -15.79 -9.15 8.19
CA ASP A 489 -15.46 -9.35 9.60
C ASP A 489 -15.49 -10.82 10.01
N SER A 490 -16.41 -11.61 9.45
CA SER A 490 -16.45 -13.06 9.65
C SER A 490 -15.14 -13.71 9.20
N LEU A 491 -14.62 -13.35 8.01
CA LEU A 491 -13.34 -13.85 7.53
C LEU A 491 -12.18 -13.43 8.43
N VAL A 492 -12.13 -12.15 8.82
CA VAL A 492 -11.05 -11.60 9.63
C VAL A 492 -11.03 -12.21 11.03
N ASN A 493 -12.19 -12.36 11.67
CA ASN A 493 -12.32 -12.93 13.01
C ASN A 493 -11.97 -14.43 13.08
N ALA A 494 -12.01 -15.12 11.94
CA ALA A 494 -11.51 -16.50 11.85
C ALA A 494 -9.97 -16.60 11.82
N THR A 495 -9.26 -15.48 11.66
CA THR A 495 -7.79 -15.44 11.57
C THR A 495 -7.12 -14.96 12.86
N LEU A 496 -5.79 -14.97 12.87
CA LEU A 496 -4.94 -14.40 13.92
C LEU A 496 -4.66 -12.90 13.73
N PHE A 497 -5.05 -12.27 12.60
CA PHE A 497 -4.86 -10.83 12.39
C PHE A 497 -5.43 -9.95 13.51
N PRO A 498 -6.64 -10.20 14.04
CA PRO A 498 -7.22 -9.38 15.11
C PRO A 498 -6.45 -9.41 16.42
N LYS A 499 -5.52 -10.36 16.61
CA LYS A 499 -4.70 -10.46 17.82
C LYS A 499 -3.46 -9.55 17.79
N SER A 500 -3.16 -8.90 16.66
CA SER A 500 -1.98 -8.06 16.48
C SER A 500 -2.36 -6.58 16.31
N ASP A 501 -1.51 -5.68 16.81
CA ASP A 501 -1.66 -4.24 16.57
C ASP A 501 -0.75 -3.79 15.43
N SER A 502 -1.35 -3.54 14.27
CA SER A 502 -0.65 -3.04 13.10
C SER A 502 -1.51 -2.05 12.32
N TRP A 503 -0.91 -1.37 11.35
CA TRP A 503 -1.67 -0.51 10.44
C TRP A 503 -2.74 -1.29 9.66
N TYR A 504 -2.60 -2.62 9.50
CA TYR A 504 -3.65 -3.47 8.93
C TYR A 504 -4.95 -3.33 9.70
N MET A 505 -4.89 -3.21 11.03
CA MET A 505 -6.05 -3.06 11.92
C MET A 505 -6.44 -1.59 12.15
N GLY A 506 -5.80 -0.64 11.45
CA GLY A 506 -6.01 0.80 11.65
C GLY A 506 -5.47 1.35 12.97
N SER A 507 -4.75 0.55 13.78
CA SER A 507 -4.33 0.93 15.14
C SER A 507 -3.14 1.89 15.19
N ASN A 508 -2.57 2.25 14.04
CA ASN A 508 -1.44 3.19 13.96
C ASN A 508 -1.88 4.66 13.94
N VAL A 509 -3.18 4.94 13.86
CA VAL A 509 -3.75 6.30 13.86
C VAL A 509 -4.59 6.47 15.12
N GLU A 510 -4.29 7.49 15.92
CA GLU A 510 -5.05 7.78 17.13
C GLU A 510 -6.50 8.17 16.79
N GLY A 511 -7.46 7.66 17.57
CA GLY A 511 -8.89 7.90 17.35
C GLY A 511 -9.53 7.12 16.20
N LYS A 512 -8.74 6.43 15.36
CA LYS A 512 -9.26 5.60 14.27
C LYS A 512 -9.87 4.31 14.80
N GLN A 513 -11.03 3.94 14.27
CA GLN A 513 -11.66 2.67 14.61
C GLN A 513 -10.78 1.49 14.21
N ARG A 514 -10.66 0.53 15.13
CA ARG A 514 -9.86 -0.67 14.93
C ARG A 514 -10.64 -1.68 14.09
N ARG A 515 -10.24 -1.87 12.84
CA ARG A 515 -10.81 -2.84 11.89
C ARG A 515 -9.73 -3.25 10.90
N MET A 516 -9.74 -4.50 10.45
CA MET A 516 -8.90 -4.92 9.33
C MET A 516 -9.26 -4.09 8.10
N LEU A 517 -8.30 -3.38 7.53
CA LEU A 517 -8.53 -2.44 6.44
C LEU A 517 -8.56 -3.11 5.08
N SER A 518 -7.93 -4.27 4.91
CA SER A 518 -7.88 -4.99 3.64
C SER A 518 -8.73 -6.25 3.68
N TYR A 519 -9.35 -6.60 2.55
CA TYR A 519 -9.96 -7.92 2.39
C TYR A 519 -8.90 -9.01 2.46
N VAL A 520 -9.09 -9.99 3.35
CA VAL A 520 -8.14 -11.10 3.59
C VAL A 520 -8.57 -12.44 2.99
N GLY A 521 -9.71 -12.49 2.30
CA GLY A 521 -10.22 -13.74 1.72
C GLY A 521 -9.53 -14.19 0.42
N GLY A 522 -8.46 -13.52 -0.01
CA GLY A 522 -7.69 -13.85 -1.20
C GLY A 522 -8.14 -13.13 -2.49
N VAL A 523 -7.16 -12.88 -3.36
CA VAL A 523 -7.28 -12.14 -4.63
C VAL A 523 -8.20 -12.88 -5.61
N GLY A 524 -7.97 -14.18 -5.83
CA GLY A 524 -8.80 -15.00 -6.71
C GLY A 524 -10.26 -15.13 -6.25
N THR A 525 -10.47 -15.36 -4.96
CA THR A 525 -11.82 -15.43 -4.37
C THR A 525 -12.57 -14.10 -4.50
N TYR A 526 -11.88 -12.98 -4.26
CA TYR A 526 -12.47 -11.66 -4.48
C TYR A 526 -12.83 -11.43 -5.96
N ARG A 527 -11.96 -11.81 -6.90
CA ARG A 527 -12.24 -11.71 -8.34
C ARG A 527 -13.51 -12.47 -8.70
N ALA A 528 -13.64 -13.71 -8.24
CA ALA A 528 -14.81 -14.55 -8.49
C ALA A 528 -16.11 -13.87 -8.00
N LYS A 529 -16.08 -13.27 -6.79
CA LYS A 529 -17.24 -12.55 -6.23
C LYS A 529 -17.59 -11.28 -7.02
N CYS A 530 -16.59 -10.57 -7.52
CA CYS A 530 -16.79 -9.41 -8.40
C CYS A 530 -17.40 -9.82 -9.76
N GLU A 531 -16.96 -10.93 -10.34
CA GLU A 531 -17.53 -11.47 -11.58
C GLU A 531 -18.95 -11.98 -11.39
N GLU A 532 -19.25 -12.65 -10.28
CA GLU A 532 -20.61 -13.07 -9.92
C GLU A 532 -21.55 -11.87 -9.86
N GLU A 533 -21.17 -10.83 -9.14
CA GLU A 533 -21.92 -9.57 -9.05
C GLU A 533 -22.17 -8.95 -10.45
N ALA A 534 -21.13 -8.86 -11.28
CA ALA A 534 -21.25 -8.26 -12.61
C ALA A 534 -22.08 -9.12 -13.59
N ASN A 535 -21.97 -10.45 -13.51
CA ASN A 535 -22.72 -11.39 -14.35
C ASN A 535 -24.19 -11.46 -13.94
N ALA A 536 -24.50 -11.27 -12.66
CA ALA A 536 -25.85 -11.14 -12.12
C ALA A 536 -26.47 -9.74 -12.35
N ASN A 537 -25.83 -8.89 -13.15
CA ASN A 537 -26.27 -7.54 -13.46
C ASN A 537 -26.30 -6.59 -12.24
N TYR A 538 -25.29 -6.69 -11.39
CA TYR A 538 -25.02 -5.81 -10.24
C TYR A 538 -26.17 -5.74 -9.22
N PRO A 539 -26.66 -6.87 -8.66
CA PRO A 539 -27.80 -6.89 -7.75
C PRO A 539 -27.56 -6.11 -6.43
N SER A 540 -26.30 -5.90 -6.04
CA SER A 540 -25.93 -5.10 -4.87
C SER A 540 -26.06 -3.59 -5.11
N PHE A 541 -26.20 -3.17 -6.37
CA PHE A 541 -26.21 -1.77 -6.78
C PHE A 541 -27.56 -1.37 -7.40
N VAL A 542 -28.16 -0.32 -6.85
CA VAL A 542 -29.30 0.36 -7.45
C VAL A 542 -28.80 1.19 -8.62
N ARG A 543 -29.37 0.97 -9.80
CA ARG A 543 -29.01 1.64 -11.06
C ARG A 543 -30.24 2.32 -11.65
N ALA A 544 -30.12 3.59 -12.02
CA ALA A 544 -31.21 4.43 -12.52
C ALA A 544 -30.77 5.33 -13.68
#